data_AF-A0A099NS57-F1
#
_entry.id   AF-A0A099NS57-F1
#
_cell.length_a   1.000
_cell.length_b   1.000
_cell.length_c   1.000
_cell.angle_alpha   90.00
_cell.angle_beta   90.00
_cell.angle_gamma   90.00
#
_symmetry.space_group_name_H-M   'P 1'
#
loop_
_entity.id
_entity.type
_entity.pdbx_description
1 polymer ?
#
loop_
_entity_poly.entity_id
_entity_poly.type
_entity_poly.pdbx_seq_one_letter_code
_entity_poly.pdbx_strand_id
1 'polypeptide(L)'
;QQEQALNTIVEYAPHPYIYINDCKATSDGLTIVSEEPGKEASLDSLPEWEESKIKRLPLVWTNPETGNHHLQVHGCCVYKLLDATTGKTIADLKEAREIVHKMMRPAISPENIYCHAWNQGDLCIFHNRGVIHSVTGELDPSEKRLMHQCNIASGSDPEVVL
;
A
#
# COMPACT_ATOMS: atom_id res chain seq x y z
N GLN A 1 6.91 13.79 -12.00
CA GLN A 1 6.18 12.85 -11.11
C GLN A 1 6.16 11.44 -11.71
N GLN A 2 5.69 11.22 -12.94
CA GLN A 2 5.72 9.89 -13.57
C GLN A 2 7.13 9.30 -13.71
N GLU A 3 8.08 10.04 -14.29
CA GLU A 3 9.48 9.61 -14.41
C GLU A 3 10.12 9.29 -13.06
N GLN A 4 9.86 10.12 -12.05
CA GLN A 4 10.32 9.86 -10.68
C GLN A 4 9.75 8.54 -10.15
N ALA A 5 8.45 8.30 -10.32
CA ALA A 5 7.79 7.10 -9.83
C ALA A 5 8.32 5.83 -10.53
N LEU A 6 8.58 5.89 -11.84
CA LEU A 6 9.18 4.80 -12.62
C LEU A 6 10.60 4.43 -12.14
N ASN A 7 11.34 5.40 -11.61
CA ASN A 7 12.71 5.21 -11.11
C ASN A 7 12.79 5.06 -9.59
N THR A 8 11.68 4.75 -8.91
CA THR A 8 11.62 4.61 -7.45
C THR A 8 11.33 3.17 -7.03
N ILE A 9 12.05 2.70 -6.01
CA ILE A 9 11.76 1.49 -5.25
C ILE A 9 11.16 1.89 -3.90
N VAL A 10 10.09 1.21 -3.49
CA VAL A 10 9.54 1.30 -2.13
C VAL A 10 10.15 0.20 -1.25
N GLU A 11 10.67 0.60 -0.11
CA GLU A 11 11.10 -0.29 0.97
C GLU A 11 10.02 -0.32 2.06
N TYR A 12 9.64 -1.53 2.49
CA TYR A 12 8.67 -1.76 3.55
C TYR A 12 9.37 -2.06 4.88
N ALA A 13 8.74 -1.68 5.99
CA ALA A 13 9.26 -2.02 7.31
C ALA A 13 9.19 -3.55 7.53
N PRO A 14 10.12 -4.15 8.29
CA PRO A 14 9.94 -5.51 8.78
C PRO A 14 8.68 -5.58 9.63
N HIS A 15 7.92 -6.68 9.51
CA HIS A 15 6.64 -6.86 10.22
C HIS A 15 5.74 -5.61 10.14
N PRO A 16 5.40 -5.12 8.93
CA PRO A 16 4.96 -3.75 8.74
C PRO A 16 3.69 -3.38 9.52
N TYR A 17 2.79 -4.34 9.75
CA TYR A 17 1.59 -4.12 10.57
C TYR A 17 1.88 -4.02 12.07
N ILE A 18 2.90 -4.74 12.58
CA ILE A 18 3.36 -4.59 13.96
C ILE A 18 4.07 -3.24 14.11
N TYR A 19 4.90 -2.89 13.12
CA TYR A 19 5.61 -1.61 13.08
C TYR A 19 4.68 -0.40 13.23
N ILE A 20 3.50 -0.44 12.60
CA ILE A 20 2.52 0.67 12.63
C ILE A 20 1.33 0.45 13.57
N ASN A 21 1.36 -0.54 14.46
CA ASN A 21 0.18 -0.96 15.24
C ASN A 21 -0.47 0.18 16.04
N ASP A 22 0.36 1.06 16.62
CA ASP A 22 -0.11 2.16 17.47
C ASP A 22 -0.29 3.48 16.70
N CYS A 23 0.04 3.48 15.41
CA CYS A 23 -0.14 4.63 14.53
C CYS A 23 -1.60 4.78 14.07
N LYS A 24 -1.94 5.96 13.54
CA LYS A 24 -3.24 6.22 12.91
C LYS A 24 -3.06 6.47 11.43
N ALA A 25 -3.97 5.92 10.63
CA ALA A 25 -4.04 6.23 9.21
C ALA A 25 -4.42 7.70 8.99
N THR A 26 -4.05 8.25 7.84
CA THR A 26 -4.58 9.53 7.36
C THR A 26 -6.11 9.46 7.25
N SER A 27 -6.79 10.60 7.27
CA SER A 27 -8.26 10.64 7.22
C SER A 27 -8.86 10.02 5.94
N ASP A 28 -8.07 9.93 4.87
CA ASP A 28 -8.41 9.24 3.61
C ASP A 28 -7.89 7.79 3.53
N GLY A 29 -7.19 7.32 4.57
CA GLY A 29 -6.73 5.93 4.69
C GLY A 29 -5.59 5.54 3.75
N LEU A 30 -4.98 6.47 3.02
CA LEU A 30 -3.95 6.15 2.02
C LEU A 30 -2.58 5.83 2.65
N THR A 31 -2.24 6.52 3.74
CA THR A 31 -0.96 6.36 4.45
C THR A 31 -1.16 6.48 5.96
N ILE A 32 -0.07 6.56 6.71
CA ILE A 32 -0.05 6.76 8.17
C ILE A 32 0.30 8.22 8.49
N VAL A 33 -0.32 8.77 9.52
CA VAL A 33 0.03 10.08 10.08
C VAL A 33 1.39 9.98 10.77
N SER A 34 2.37 10.77 10.32
CA SER A 34 3.65 10.91 11.01
C SER A 34 3.50 11.90 12.18
N GLU A 35 3.56 11.37 13.41
CA GLU A 35 3.45 12.14 14.66
C GLU A 35 4.83 12.51 15.24
N GLU A 36 4.86 13.48 16.14
CA GLU A 36 6.07 13.88 16.88
C GLU A 36 5.76 13.90 18.40
N PRO A 37 6.31 12.98 19.20
CA PRO A 37 7.19 11.87 18.81
C PRO A 37 6.45 10.81 17.97
N GLY A 38 7.20 10.08 17.13
CA GLY A 38 6.68 8.97 16.34
C GLY A 38 6.06 7.86 17.20
N LYS A 39 5.03 7.19 16.66
CA LYS A 39 4.31 6.09 17.32
C LYS A 39 4.62 4.72 16.73
N GLU A 40 5.48 4.68 15.73
CA GLU A 40 5.98 3.44 15.15
C GLU A 40 6.78 2.66 16.20
N ALA A 41 6.65 1.33 16.19
CA ALA A 41 7.49 0.48 17.02
C ALA A 41 8.97 0.65 16.65
N SER A 42 9.88 0.57 17.63
CA SER A 42 11.30 0.50 17.32
C SER A 42 11.61 -0.82 16.62
N LEU A 43 12.60 -0.82 15.71
CA LEU A 43 12.97 -2.05 15.00
C LEU A 43 13.47 -3.15 15.95
N ASP A 44 14.00 -2.77 17.11
CA ASP A 44 14.49 -3.67 18.15
C ASP A 44 13.36 -4.34 18.96
N SER A 45 12.15 -3.77 18.96
CA SER A 45 10.99 -4.35 19.66
C SER A 45 10.16 -5.29 18.78
N LEU A 46 10.47 -5.35 17.48
CA LEU A 46 9.80 -6.24 16.55
C LEU A 46 10.22 -7.70 16.77
N PRO A 47 9.39 -8.68 16.38
CA PRO A 47 9.82 -10.07 16.28
C PRO A 47 11.05 -10.19 15.37
N GLU A 48 11.82 -11.26 15.53
CA GLU A 48 13.04 -11.51 14.73
C GLU A 48 12.79 -11.29 13.23
N TRP A 49 13.69 -10.54 12.60
CA TRP A 49 13.64 -10.21 11.18
C TRP A 49 15.05 -10.16 10.60
N GLU A 50 15.13 -10.38 9.28
CA GLU A 50 16.37 -10.38 8.53
C GLU A 50 16.28 -9.35 7.41
N GLU A 51 17.35 -8.58 7.21
CA GLU A 51 17.47 -7.58 6.15
C GLU A 51 17.17 -8.14 4.75
N SER A 52 17.56 -9.40 4.50
CA SER A 52 17.33 -10.11 3.24
C SER A 52 15.85 -10.39 2.94
N LYS A 53 14.99 -10.36 3.97
CA LYS A 53 13.54 -10.59 3.86
C LYS A 53 12.75 -9.29 3.76
N ILE A 54 13.41 -8.14 3.89
CA ILE A 54 12.77 -6.84 3.66
C ILE A 54 12.35 -6.74 2.20
N LYS A 55 11.07 -6.42 2.00
CA LYS A 55 10.53 -6.25 0.65
C LYS A 55 10.91 -4.87 0.12
N ARG A 56 11.61 -4.90 -1.02
CA ARG A 56 11.93 -3.75 -1.87
C ARG A 56 11.32 -4.00 -3.23
N LEU A 57 10.30 -3.23 -3.58
CA LEU A 57 9.53 -3.44 -4.80
C LEU A 57 9.52 -2.16 -5.64
N PRO A 58 9.41 -2.25 -6.97
CA PRO A 58 9.16 -1.07 -7.80
C PRO A 58 7.91 -0.33 -7.33
N LEU A 59 7.98 1.00 -7.28
CA LEU A 59 6.81 1.83 -6.94
C LEU A 59 5.75 1.79 -8.06
N VAL A 60 6.22 1.59 -9.29
CA VAL A 60 5.40 1.42 -10.49
C VAL A 60 5.69 0.05 -11.08
N TRP A 61 4.65 -0.65 -11.51
CA TRP A 61 4.74 -1.94 -12.19
C TRP A 61 4.31 -1.80 -13.65
N THR A 62 4.72 -2.73 -14.51
CA THR A 62 4.17 -2.87 -15.87
C THR A 62 3.17 -4.02 -15.93
N ASN A 63 1.94 -3.74 -16.36
CA ASN A 63 0.93 -4.77 -16.56
C ASN A 63 1.36 -5.70 -17.69
N PRO A 64 1.55 -7.00 -17.44
CA PRO A 64 2.07 -7.92 -18.45
C PRO A 64 1.07 -8.16 -19.59
N GLU A 65 -0.23 -7.96 -19.36
CA GLU A 65 -1.28 -8.15 -20.36
C GLU A 65 -1.47 -6.91 -21.24
N THR A 66 -1.41 -5.71 -20.65
CA THR A 66 -1.72 -4.45 -21.36
C THR A 66 -0.50 -3.61 -21.72
N GLY A 67 0.65 -3.87 -21.10
CA GLY A 67 1.85 -3.03 -21.21
C GLY A 67 1.78 -1.70 -20.46
N ASN A 68 0.66 -1.38 -19.80
CA ASN A 68 0.50 -0.11 -19.10
C ASN A 68 1.27 -0.07 -17.78
N HIS A 69 1.76 1.12 -17.41
CA HIS A 69 2.35 1.37 -16.09
C HIS A 69 1.29 1.66 -15.03
N HIS A 70 1.39 1.00 -13.89
CA HIS A 70 0.46 1.13 -12.77
C HIS A 70 1.24 1.48 -11.50
N LEU A 71 0.79 2.52 -10.79
CA LEU A 71 1.29 2.80 -9.44
C LEU A 71 0.82 1.67 -8.50
N GLN A 72 1.77 0.97 -7.87
CA GLN A 72 1.46 -0.15 -7.01
C GLN A 72 2.21 -0.03 -5.69
N VAL A 73 1.54 0.53 -4.69
CA VAL A 73 2.12 0.76 -3.36
C VAL A 73 1.09 0.59 -2.26
N HIS A 74 1.48 -0.12 -1.20
CA HIS A 74 0.74 -0.12 0.05
C HIS A 74 1.22 1.04 0.93
N GLY A 75 0.59 2.21 0.79
CA GLY A 75 1.03 3.46 1.42
C GLY A 75 1.16 3.42 2.94
N CYS A 76 0.30 2.67 3.64
CA CYS A 76 0.37 2.54 5.09
C CYS A 76 1.63 1.81 5.60
N CYS A 77 2.21 0.92 4.78
CA CYS A 77 3.36 0.11 5.18
C CYS A 77 4.70 0.65 4.68
N VAL A 78 4.69 1.78 3.96
CA VAL A 78 5.90 2.43 3.43
C VAL A 78 6.85 2.76 4.57
N TYR A 79 8.12 2.41 4.39
CA TYR A 79 9.19 2.76 5.32
C TYR A 79 10.15 3.79 4.73
N LYS A 80 10.62 3.58 3.50
CA LYS A 80 11.51 4.51 2.77
C LYS A 80 11.28 4.40 1.25
N LEU A 81 11.72 5.42 0.53
CA LEU A 81 11.87 5.36 -0.94
C LEU A 81 13.34 5.36 -1.32
N LEU A 82 13.69 4.54 -2.30
CA LEU A 82 15.04 4.37 -2.81
C LEU A 82 15.06 4.69 -4.32
N ASP A 83 16.17 5.24 -4.79
CA ASP A 83 16.44 5.37 -6.23
C ASP A 83 16.69 3.98 -6.84
N ALA A 84 15.97 3.65 -7.92
CA ALA A 84 16.02 2.31 -8.52
C ALA A 84 17.37 1.96 -9.16
N THR A 85 18.16 2.96 -9.56
CA THR A 85 19.45 2.75 -10.22
C THR A 85 20.60 2.64 -9.22
N THR A 86 20.60 3.51 -8.21
CA THR A 86 21.69 3.67 -7.26
C THR A 86 21.44 2.96 -5.93
N GLY A 87 20.19 2.59 -5.63
CA GLY A 87 19.77 2.01 -4.35
C GLY A 87 19.82 2.96 -3.17
N LYS A 88 20.12 4.25 -3.39
CA LYS A 88 20.25 5.25 -2.32
C LYS A 88 18.87 5.69 -1.84
N THR A 89 18.75 5.93 -0.54
CA THR A 89 17.55 6.54 0.04
C THR A 89 17.34 7.93 -0.55
N ILE A 90 16.16 8.13 -1.14
CA ILE A 90 15.71 9.43 -1.67
C ILE A 90 14.65 10.09 -0.79
N ALA A 91 13.96 9.31 0.06
CA ALA A 91 13.03 9.82 1.05
C ALA A 91 12.98 8.88 2.27
N ASP A 92 13.06 9.45 3.47
CA ASP A 92 12.87 8.74 4.72
C ASP A 92 11.38 8.51 5.03
N LEU A 93 11.04 8.00 6.22
CA LEU A 93 9.67 7.62 6.56
C LEU A 93 8.63 8.72 6.34
N LYS A 94 8.91 9.94 6.82
CA LYS A 94 7.93 11.03 6.76
C LYS A 94 7.79 11.52 5.33
N GLU A 95 8.91 11.80 4.67
CA GLU A 95 8.92 12.26 3.29
C GLU A 95 8.36 11.19 2.33
N ALA A 96 8.67 9.92 2.56
CA ALA A 96 8.15 8.80 1.77
C ALA A 96 6.62 8.72 1.86
N ARG A 97 6.04 8.86 3.06
CA ARG A 97 4.59 8.91 3.25
C ARG A 97 3.96 10.11 2.53
N GLU A 98 4.57 11.29 2.61
CA GLU A 98 4.08 12.49 1.93
C GLU A 98 4.10 12.34 0.39
N ILE A 99 5.19 11.80 -0.16
CA ILE A 99 5.34 11.54 -1.59
C ILE A 99 4.31 10.50 -2.06
N VAL A 100 4.23 9.36 -1.36
CA VAL A 100 3.31 8.27 -1.73
C VAL A 100 1.86 8.71 -1.60
N HIS A 101 1.51 9.42 -0.53
CA HIS A 101 0.17 9.99 -0.35
C HIS A 101 -0.22 10.87 -1.55
N LYS A 102 0.66 11.81 -1.92
CA LYS A 102 0.43 12.71 -3.06
C LYS A 102 0.25 11.95 -4.38
N MET A 103 0.99 10.87 -4.61
CA MET A 103 0.85 10.02 -5.81
C MET A 103 -0.44 9.20 -5.81
N MET A 104 -0.87 8.69 -4.64
CA MET A 104 -2.08 7.88 -4.51
C MET A 104 -3.35 8.73 -4.51
N ARG A 105 -3.29 9.99 -4.03
CA ARG A 105 -4.45 10.83 -3.79
C ARG A 105 -5.39 11.03 -4.99
N PRO A 106 -4.92 11.14 -6.25
CA PRO A 106 -5.81 11.20 -7.41
C PRO A 106 -6.61 9.91 -7.66
N ALA A 107 -6.12 8.75 -7.23
CA ALA A 107 -6.79 7.46 -7.45
C ALA A 107 -8.09 7.32 -6.63
N ILE A 108 -8.26 8.14 -5.59
CA ILE A 108 -9.48 8.19 -4.76
C ILE A 108 -10.37 9.41 -5.06
N SER A 109 -10.19 10.06 -6.21
CA SER A 109 -11.20 11.04 -6.67
C SER A 109 -12.54 10.33 -6.93
N PRO A 110 -13.70 10.97 -6.65
CA PRO A 110 -15.01 10.30 -6.70
C PRO A 110 -15.30 9.56 -8.00
N GLU A 111 -14.85 10.06 -9.15
CA GLU A 111 -14.99 9.46 -10.47
C GLU A 111 -14.25 8.11 -10.63
N ASN A 112 -13.26 7.85 -9.78
CA ASN A 112 -12.45 6.62 -9.78
C ASN A 112 -12.93 5.61 -8.73
N ILE A 113 -13.96 5.92 -7.95
CA ILE A 113 -14.44 5.08 -6.86
C ILE A 113 -15.63 4.23 -7.33
N TYR A 114 -15.52 2.92 -7.12
CA TYR A 114 -16.64 2.00 -7.19
C TYR A 114 -17.06 1.56 -5.78
N CYS A 115 -18.28 1.93 -5.36
CA CYS A 115 -18.88 1.48 -4.12
C CYS A 115 -19.85 0.33 -4.40
N HIS A 116 -19.55 -0.86 -3.89
CA HIS A 116 -20.41 -2.02 -4.07
C HIS A 116 -21.49 -2.10 -2.97
N ALA A 117 -22.76 -2.02 -3.37
CA ALA A 117 -23.90 -2.21 -2.49
C ALA A 117 -24.20 -3.71 -2.34
N TRP A 118 -23.67 -4.32 -1.28
CA TRP A 118 -23.72 -5.77 -1.05
C TRP A 118 -25.14 -6.30 -0.82
N ASN A 119 -25.46 -7.42 -1.46
CA ASN A 119 -26.59 -8.29 -1.18
C ASN A 119 -26.11 -9.70 -0.81
N GLN A 120 -26.97 -10.46 -0.13
CA GLN A 120 -26.67 -11.85 0.18
C GLN A 120 -26.49 -12.65 -1.12
N GLY A 121 -25.36 -13.35 -1.22
CA GLY A 121 -25.01 -14.17 -2.38
C GLY A 121 -24.12 -13.47 -3.40
N ASP A 122 -23.86 -12.17 -3.25
CA ASP A 122 -22.94 -11.46 -4.13
C ASP A 122 -21.51 -12.01 -4.00
N LEU A 123 -20.86 -12.17 -5.16
CA LEU A 123 -19.46 -12.54 -5.29
C LEU A 123 -18.70 -11.40 -5.96
N CYS A 124 -17.77 -10.79 -5.23
CA CYS A 124 -16.85 -9.81 -5.78
C CYS A 124 -15.49 -10.46 -6.06
N ILE A 125 -15.03 -10.38 -7.30
CA ILE A 125 -13.69 -10.79 -7.72
C ILE A 125 -13.03 -9.55 -8.31
N PHE A 126 -11.84 -9.22 -7.82
CA PHE A 126 -11.09 -8.07 -8.31
C PHE A 126 -9.61 -8.42 -8.50
N HIS A 127 -8.99 -7.74 -9.46
CA HIS A 127 -7.56 -7.86 -9.72
C HIS A 127 -6.79 -7.05 -8.66
N ASN A 128 -6.26 -7.72 -7.65
CA ASN A 128 -5.65 -7.07 -6.48
C ASN A 128 -4.49 -6.11 -6.80
N ARG A 129 -3.78 -6.32 -7.91
CA ARG A 129 -2.70 -5.41 -8.36
C ARG A 129 -3.22 -4.15 -9.07
N GLY A 130 -4.46 -4.19 -9.54
CA GLY A 130 -5.06 -3.11 -10.32
C GLY A 130 -5.95 -2.16 -9.53
N VAL A 131 -6.24 -2.46 -8.26
CA VAL A 131 -7.16 -1.66 -7.43
C VAL A 131 -6.64 -1.48 -6.01
N ILE A 132 -6.99 -0.35 -5.42
CA ILE A 132 -6.98 -0.16 -3.97
C ILE A 132 -8.41 -0.44 -3.50
N HIS A 133 -8.56 -1.12 -2.38
CA HIS A 133 -9.87 -1.40 -1.79
C HIS A 133 -9.86 -1.06 -0.30
N SER A 134 -11.03 -0.66 0.20
CA SER A 134 -11.24 -0.33 1.60
C SER A 134 -12.63 -0.80 2.03
N VAL A 135 -12.76 -1.14 3.31
CA VAL A 135 -14.07 -1.36 3.91
C VAL A 135 -14.65 0.01 4.24
N THR A 136 -15.79 0.33 3.66
CA THR A 136 -16.49 1.60 3.89
C THR A 136 -17.75 1.38 4.70
N GLY A 137 -18.08 2.35 5.56
CA GLY A 137 -19.32 2.39 6.32
C GLY A 137 -19.23 1.69 7.67
N GLU A 138 -20.09 2.13 8.58
CA GLU A 138 -20.36 1.45 9.84
C GLU A 138 -21.63 0.61 9.68
N LEU A 139 -21.60 -0.62 10.18
CA LEU A 139 -22.81 -1.43 10.28
C LEU A 139 -23.71 -0.83 11.36
N ASP A 140 -25.02 -0.85 11.14
CA ASP A 140 -25.95 -0.56 12.25
C ASP A 140 -25.65 -1.53 13.41
N PRO A 141 -25.74 -1.10 14.69
CA PRO A 141 -25.45 -1.98 15.83
C PRO A 141 -26.25 -3.30 15.84
N SER A 142 -27.41 -3.35 15.16
CA SER A 142 -28.23 -4.54 15.00
C SER A 142 -27.86 -5.43 13.80
N GLU A 143 -27.11 -4.90 12.84
CA GLU A 143 -26.70 -5.62 11.64
C GLU A 143 -25.54 -6.59 11.91
N LYS A 144 -25.57 -7.73 11.20
CA LYS A 144 -24.49 -8.71 11.23
C LYS A 144 -24.02 -8.95 9.81
N ARG A 145 -22.71 -8.90 9.61
CA ARG A 145 -22.06 -9.19 8.32
C ARG A 145 -21.10 -10.34 8.47
N LEU A 146 -21.29 -11.38 7.66
CA LEU A 146 -20.35 -12.49 7.50
C LEU A 146 -19.95 -12.58 6.02
N MET A 147 -18.66 -12.70 5.77
CA MET A 147 -18.11 -12.86 4.42
C MET A 147 -17.05 -13.96 4.44
N HIS A 148 -16.97 -14.70 3.34
CA HIS A 148 -15.91 -15.66 3.11
C HIS A 148 -14.96 -15.06 2.07
N GLN A 149 -13.67 -15.04 2.40
CA GLN A 149 -12.63 -14.51 1.52
C GLN A 149 -11.65 -15.63 1.15
N CYS A 150 -11.23 -15.63 -0.11
CA CYS A 150 -10.12 -16.45 -0.59
C CYS A 150 -9.16 -15.55 -1.35
N ASN A 151 -7.87 -15.62 -1.01
CA ASN A 151 -6.82 -14.87 -1.67
C ASN A 151 -5.99 -15.83 -2.52
N ILE A 152 -5.77 -15.47 -3.79
CA ILE A 152 -4.88 -16.20 -4.68
C ILE A 152 -3.55 -15.47 -4.71
N ALA A 153 -2.49 -16.15 -4.28
CA ALA A 153 -1.14 -15.59 -4.32
C ALA A 153 -0.67 -15.41 -5.77
N SER A 154 0.10 -14.35 -6.01
CA SER A 154 0.83 -14.22 -7.27
C SER A 154 1.98 -15.24 -7.32
N GLY A 155 2.25 -15.78 -8.51
CA GLY A 155 3.42 -16.63 -8.77
C GLY A 155 4.74 -15.87 -8.93
N SER A 156 4.70 -14.55 -9.07
CA SER A 156 5.87 -13.69 -9.28
C SER A 156 5.76 -12.35 -8.54
N ASP A 157 6.90 -11.74 -8.24
CA ASP A 157 6.98 -10.37 -7.73
C ASP A 157 6.75 -9.34 -8.88
N PRO A 158 6.33 -8.11 -8.55
CA PRO A 158 6.09 -7.05 -9.52
C PRO A 158 7.37 -6.53 -10.20
N GLU A 159 7.32 -6.30 -11.51
CA GLU A 159 8.44 -5.75 -12.29
C GLU A 159 8.02 -4.49 -13.08
N VAL A 160 8.99 -3.61 -13.33
CA VAL A 160 8.84 -2.45 -14.23
C VAL A 160 9.66 -2.68 -15.49
N VAL A 161 9.03 -2.51 -16.64
CA VAL A 161 9.67 -2.54 -17.96
C VAL A 161 9.62 -1.11 -18.51
N LEU A 162 10.80 -0.53 -18.73
CA LEU A 162 10.99 0.84 -19.23
C LEU A 162 11.16 0.88 -20.74
#